data_AF-A0A8T4XY37-F1
#
_entry.id   AF-A0A8T4XY37-F1
#
_cell.length_a   1.000
_cell.length_b   1.000
_cell.length_c   1.000
_cell.angle_alpha   90.00
_cell.angle_beta   90.00
_cell.angle_gamma   90.00
#
_symmetry.space_group_name_H-M   'P 1'
#
loop_
_entity.id
_entity.type
_entity.pdbx_description
1 polymer ?
#
loop_
_entity_poly.entity_id
_entity_poly.type
_entity_poly.pdbx_seq_one_letter_code
_entity_poly.pdbx_strand_id
1 'polypeptide(L)'
;MLVKKVGKYFLCTSLLNRVRFFVLDENAVYVYYHIWIVRDYERLVKPRGIVLDIGAHVGLFTLRCLKSSNTSLVVALEPHPENARLLYTNVLMNGLRNRVIIVSAAAGPKNGRAKLFIANASSEHSLVPLKDKQSIDVNMVSLDGLVDSLNLQSIDYIKIDVEGAELEVIRGGARS
;
A
#
# COMPACT_ATOMS: atom_id res chain seq x y z
N MET A 1 15.41 1.92 16.11
CA MET A 1 14.77 2.84 15.14
C MET A 1 14.64 4.19 15.81
N LEU A 2 14.95 5.28 15.12
CA LEU A 2 14.76 6.64 15.63
C LEU A 2 13.41 7.17 15.17
N VAL A 3 12.65 7.80 16.08
CA VAL A 3 11.33 8.36 15.79
C VAL A 3 11.31 9.82 16.25
N LYS A 4 10.90 10.72 15.36
CA LYS A 4 10.77 12.16 15.65
C LYS A 4 9.40 12.66 15.20
N LYS A 5 8.66 13.33 16.08
CA LYS A 5 7.40 14.00 15.71
C LYS A 5 7.69 15.23 14.84
N VAL A 6 6.96 15.37 13.74
CA VAL A 6 7.04 16.50 12.79
C VAL A 6 5.62 16.93 12.44
N GLY A 7 5.15 17.99 13.09
CA GLY A 7 3.74 18.38 13.01
C GLY A 7 2.83 17.26 13.53
N LYS A 8 1.88 16.82 12.69
CA LYS A 8 1.00 15.69 12.99
C LYS A 8 1.55 14.32 12.59
N TYR A 9 2.74 14.25 11.99
CA TYR A 9 3.35 12.99 11.53
C TYR A 9 4.51 12.57 12.43
N PHE A 10 4.94 11.32 12.28
CA PHE A 10 6.19 10.84 12.85
C PHE A 10 7.16 10.48 11.73
N LEU A 11 8.34 11.08 11.75
CA LEU A 11 9.47 10.68 10.91
C LEU A 11 10.21 9.55 11.59
N CYS A 12 10.17 8.36 10.99
CA CYS A 12 10.90 7.18 11.40
C CYS A 12 12.17 7.02 10.56
N THR A 13 13.29 6.72 11.21
CA THR A 13 14.57 6.41 10.56
C THR A 13 15.08 5.07 11.08
N SER A 14 15.14 4.10 10.19
CA SER A 14 15.76 2.80 10.47
C SER A 14 17.17 2.77 9.90
N LEU A 15 18.16 2.83 10.79
CA LEU A 15 19.58 2.73 10.43
C LEU A 15 19.93 1.33 9.93
N LEU A 16 19.35 0.29 10.55
CA LEU A 16 19.54 -1.11 10.17
C LEU A 16 19.12 -1.35 8.71
N ASN A 17 17.93 -0.84 8.33
CA ASN A 17 17.34 -1.08 7.02
C ASN A 17 17.62 0.05 6.02
N ARG A 18 18.36 1.09 6.43
CA ARG A 18 18.69 2.28 5.63
C ARG A 18 17.46 2.87 4.92
N VAL A 19 16.37 3.00 5.68
CA VAL A 19 15.08 3.52 5.20
C VAL A 19 14.56 4.61 6.13
N ARG A 20 13.95 5.63 5.53
CA ARG A 20 13.29 6.74 6.23
C ARG A 20 11.86 6.86 5.74
N PHE A 21 10.91 7.06 6.63
CA PHE A 21 9.50 7.12 6.26
C PHE A 21 8.72 7.92 7.29
N PHE A 22 7.67 8.59 6.82
CA PHE A 22 6.65 9.21 7.63
C PHE A 22 5.50 8.24 7.89
N VAL A 23 4.97 8.29 9.11
CA VAL A 23 3.73 7.62 9.49
C VAL A 23 2.77 8.59 10.18
N LEU A 24 1.49 8.22 10.22
CA LEU A 24 0.40 9.00 10.81
C LEU A 24 0.23 8.77 12.31
N ASP A 25 0.47 7.54 12.75
CA ASP A 25 0.15 7.07 14.09
C ASP A 25 1.15 5.98 14.54
N GLU A 26 1.01 5.55 15.78
CA GLU A 26 1.87 4.51 16.37
C GLU A 26 1.56 3.12 15.78
N ASN A 27 0.33 2.86 15.33
CA ASN A 27 -0.03 1.60 14.68
C ASN A 27 0.78 1.37 13.40
N ALA A 28 1.01 2.43 12.63
CA ALA A 28 1.87 2.37 11.45
C ALA A 28 3.34 2.03 11.79
N VAL A 29 3.81 2.32 13.01
CA VAL A 29 5.13 1.87 13.48
C VAL A 29 5.14 0.36 13.75
N TYR A 30 4.03 -0.18 14.26
CA TYR A 30 3.84 -1.62 14.44
C TYR A 30 3.78 -2.36 13.09
N VAL A 31 3.13 -1.78 12.08
CA VAL A 31 3.15 -2.28 10.69
C VAL A 31 4.59 -2.38 10.16
N TYR A 32 5.43 -1.38 10.44
CA TYR A 32 6.85 -1.45 10.08
C TYR A 32 7.56 -2.63 10.77
N TYR A 33 7.30 -2.87 12.06
CA TYR A 33 7.92 -3.97 12.80
C TYR A 33 7.60 -5.33 12.15
N HIS A 34 6.34 -5.57 11.79
CA HIS A 34 5.92 -6.81 11.13
C HIS A 34 6.55 -7.00 9.75
N ILE A 35 6.51 -5.96 8.91
CA ILE A 35 7.06 -6.03 7.55
C ILE A 35 8.60 -6.17 7.57
N TRP A 36 9.30 -5.40 8.40
CA TRP A 36 10.74 -5.22 8.28
C TRP A 36 11.56 -6.05 9.27
N ILE A 37 11.02 -6.37 10.44
CA ILE A 37 11.74 -7.09 11.50
C ILE A 37 11.27 -8.54 11.57
N VAL A 38 9.95 -8.75 11.64
CA VAL A 38 9.33 -10.09 11.70
C VAL A 38 9.32 -10.78 10.33
N ARG A 39 9.28 -9.96 9.27
CA ARG A 39 9.38 -10.34 7.84
C ARG A 39 8.25 -11.26 7.38
N ASP A 40 7.01 -10.95 7.78
CA ASP A 40 5.86 -11.84 7.57
C ASP A 40 5.68 -12.28 6.12
N TYR A 41 5.86 -11.36 5.16
CA TYR A 41 5.66 -11.64 3.74
C TYR A 41 6.73 -12.54 3.11
N GLU A 42 7.92 -12.60 3.68
CA GLU A 42 9.06 -13.32 3.07
C GLU A 42 9.21 -14.76 3.57
N ARG A 43 8.33 -15.18 4.49
CA ARG A 43 8.36 -16.54 5.06
C ARG A 43 7.95 -17.60 4.04
N LEU A 44 7.10 -17.25 3.08
CA LEU A 44 6.56 -18.18 2.08
C LEU A 44 7.11 -17.91 0.67
N VAL A 45 7.00 -16.67 0.18
CA VAL A 45 7.43 -16.29 -1.17
C VAL A 45 8.01 -14.88 -1.13
N LYS A 46 9.21 -14.69 -1.69
CA LYS A 46 9.83 -13.37 -1.78
C LYS A 46 9.28 -12.59 -2.98
N PRO A 47 8.85 -11.33 -2.80
CA PRO A 47 8.48 -10.46 -3.92
C PRO A 47 9.63 -10.27 -4.91
N ARG A 48 9.36 -10.29 -6.21
CA ARG A 48 10.33 -10.07 -7.30
C ARG A 48 9.61 -9.49 -8.52
N GLY A 49 10.35 -9.01 -9.52
CA GLY A 49 9.74 -8.54 -10.78
C GLY A 49 8.73 -7.41 -10.55
N ILE A 50 7.56 -7.50 -11.17
CA ILE A 50 6.47 -6.52 -11.03
C ILE A 50 5.57 -6.93 -9.86
N VAL A 51 5.45 -6.06 -8.86
CA VAL A 51 4.66 -6.28 -7.65
C VAL A 51 3.45 -5.35 -7.64
N LEU A 52 2.26 -5.89 -7.37
CA LEU A 52 1.10 -5.10 -6.98
C LEU A 52 1.00 -5.04 -5.45
N ASP A 53 0.96 -3.83 -4.90
CA ASP A 53 0.75 -3.55 -3.48
C ASP A 53 -0.66 -2.97 -3.30
N ILE A 54 -1.65 -3.83 -3.05
CA ILE A 54 -3.05 -3.43 -2.88
C ILE A 54 -3.34 -3.14 -1.41
N GLY A 55 -3.77 -1.91 -1.11
CA GLY A 55 -3.80 -1.40 0.25
C GLY A 55 -2.39 -1.07 0.73
N ALA A 56 -1.73 -0.18 -0.02
CA ALA A 56 -0.33 0.15 0.19
C ALA A 56 -0.07 1.01 1.44
N HIS A 57 -1.13 1.63 2.00
CA HIS A 57 -1.06 2.50 3.18
C HIS A 57 -0.01 3.60 2.99
N VAL A 58 0.94 3.77 3.92
CA VAL A 58 2.05 4.73 3.80
C VAL A 58 3.28 4.15 3.09
N GLY A 59 3.15 2.97 2.48
CA GLY A 59 4.15 2.36 1.59
C GLY A 59 5.21 1.50 2.25
N LEU A 60 4.97 1.00 3.46
CA LEU A 60 6.00 0.24 4.17
C LEU A 60 6.35 -1.09 3.48
N PHE A 61 5.37 -1.74 2.86
CA PHE A 61 5.59 -2.94 2.04
C PHE A 61 6.25 -2.59 0.70
N THR A 62 5.70 -1.61 -0.03
CA THR A 62 6.32 -1.03 -1.24
C THR A 62 7.82 -0.74 -1.07
N LEU A 63 8.20 -0.02 0.00
CA LEU A 63 9.61 0.28 0.28
C LEU A 63 10.42 -0.98 0.57
N ARG A 64 9.83 -1.98 1.24
CA ARG A 64 10.50 -3.24 1.60
C ARG A 64 10.81 -4.08 0.36
N CYS A 65 9.87 -4.17 -0.58
CA CYS A 65 10.07 -4.87 -1.85
C CYS A 65 11.24 -4.28 -2.63
N LEU A 66 11.30 -2.95 -2.73
CA LEU A 66 12.34 -2.28 -3.54
C LEU A 66 13.72 -2.23 -2.89
N LYS A 67 13.80 -2.37 -1.56
CA LYS A 67 15.06 -2.30 -0.80
C LYS A 67 15.74 -3.65 -0.56
N SER A 68 15.01 -4.76 -0.57
CA SER A 68 15.63 -6.06 -0.26
C SER A 68 15.22 -7.23 -1.14
N SER A 69 14.58 -6.97 -2.29
CA SER A 69 14.33 -8.00 -3.29
C SER A 69 14.57 -7.52 -4.72
N ASN A 70 14.60 -8.46 -5.66
CA ASN A 70 14.76 -8.20 -7.11
C ASN A 70 13.45 -7.70 -7.75
N THR A 71 12.70 -6.87 -7.03
CA THR A 71 11.48 -6.22 -7.53
C THR A 71 11.88 -5.14 -8.52
N SER A 72 11.47 -5.18 -9.79
CA SER A 72 11.78 -4.13 -10.77
C SER A 72 10.89 -2.90 -10.58
N LEU A 73 9.60 -3.14 -10.31
CA LEU A 73 8.54 -2.13 -10.24
C LEU A 73 7.52 -2.52 -9.16
N VAL A 74 7.02 -1.54 -8.41
CA VAL A 74 5.83 -1.69 -7.56
C VAL A 74 4.71 -0.80 -8.09
N VAL A 75 3.52 -1.36 -8.27
CA VAL A 75 2.29 -0.58 -8.49
C VAL A 75 1.50 -0.60 -7.18
N ALA A 76 1.45 0.54 -6.50
CA ALA A 76 0.90 0.70 -5.16
C ALA A 76 -0.46 1.39 -5.22
N LEU A 77 -1.51 0.70 -4.77
CA LEU A 77 -2.88 1.21 -4.70
C LEU A 77 -3.19 1.64 -3.26
N GLU A 78 -3.55 2.90 -3.09
CA GLU A 78 -3.98 3.44 -1.80
C GLU A 78 -5.13 4.43 -1.99
N PRO A 79 -6.36 4.09 -1.54
CA PRO A 79 -7.53 4.95 -1.75
C PRO A 79 -7.56 6.17 -0.83
N HIS A 80 -6.98 6.10 0.38
CA HIS A 80 -7.06 7.21 1.31
C HIS A 80 -6.09 8.34 0.91
N PRO A 81 -6.56 9.58 0.66
CA PRO A 81 -5.73 10.64 0.11
C PRO A 81 -4.51 10.98 0.97
N GLU A 82 -4.65 10.96 2.29
CA GLU A 82 -3.53 11.27 3.18
C GLU A 82 -2.49 10.14 3.23
N ASN A 83 -2.94 8.88 3.20
CA ASN A 83 -2.05 7.72 3.14
C ASN A 83 -1.26 7.74 1.82
N ALA A 84 -1.94 7.93 0.69
CA ALA A 84 -1.34 8.02 -0.63
C ALA A 84 -0.31 9.17 -0.73
N ARG A 85 -0.58 10.31 -0.08
CA ARG A 85 0.35 11.44 -0.01
C ARG A 85 1.62 11.07 0.77
N LEU A 86 1.50 10.34 1.87
CA LEU A 86 2.65 9.87 2.65
C LEU A 86 3.42 8.76 1.93
N LEU A 87 2.73 7.81 1.30
CA LEU A 87 3.32 6.82 0.39
C LEU A 87 4.21 7.52 -0.65
N TYR A 88 3.70 8.52 -1.36
CA TYR A 88 4.48 9.30 -2.32
C TYR A 88 5.70 9.99 -1.68
N THR A 89 5.49 10.65 -0.54
CA THR A 89 6.58 11.31 0.21
C THR A 89 7.68 10.31 0.62
N ASN A 90 7.28 9.12 1.07
CA ASN A 90 8.15 8.06 1.52
C ASN A 90 8.94 7.45 0.35
N VAL A 91 8.30 7.24 -0.79
CA VAL A 91 8.96 6.80 -2.03
C VAL A 91 10.01 7.81 -2.47
N LEU A 92 9.67 9.11 -2.50
CA LEU A 92 10.60 10.17 -2.88
C LEU A 92 11.81 10.24 -1.95
N MET A 93 11.57 10.23 -0.63
CA MET A 93 12.62 10.32 0.39
C MET A 93 13.63 9.18 0.34
N ASN A 94 13.25 8.03 -0.23
CA ASN A 94 14.14 6.89 -0.42
C ASN A 94 14.75 6.78 -1.83
N GLY A 95 14.51 7.77 -2.70
CA GLY A 95 15.04 7.79 -4.07
C GLY A 95 14.42 6.75 -4.99
N LEU A 96 13.18 6.33 -4.72
CA LEU A 96 12.53 5.19 -5.39
C LEU A 96 11.46 5.60 -6.41
N ARG A 97 11.33 6.91 -6.71
CA ARG A 97 10.28 7.45 -7.60
C ARG A 97 10.15 6.70 -8.93
N ASN A 98 11.26 6.34 -9.56
CA ASN A 98 11.28 5.73 -10.89
C ASN A 98 10.92 4.24 -10.88
N ARG A 99 10.67 3.66 -9.70
CA ARG A 99 10.36 2.23 -9.52
C ARG A 99 9.03 2.02 -8.80
N VAL A 100 8.21 3.06 -8.66
CA VAL A 100 6.88 2.99 -8.06
C VAL A 100 5.88 3.76 -8.91
N ILE A 101 4.78 3.11 -9.27
CA ILE A 101 3.57 3.78 -9.76
C ILE A 101 2.57 3.81 -8.62
N ILE A 102 2.09 5.00 -8.25
CA ILE A 102 1.09 5.17 -7.20
C ILE A 102 -0.25 5.45 -7.84
N VAL A 103 -1.26 4.67 -7.45
CA VAL A 103 -2.63 4.78 -7.95
C VAL A 103 -3.54 5.09 -6.77
N SER A 104 -4.10 6.31 -6.75
CA SER A 104 -5.04 6.75 -5.71
C SER A 104 -6.45 6.23 -5.99
N ALA A 105 -6.62 4.92 -5.82
CA ALA A 105 -7.88 4.21 -5.99
C ALA A 105 -7.92 2.97 -5.09
N ALA A 106 -9.13 2.54 -4.74
CA ALA A 106 -9.35 1.23 -4.14
C ALA A 106 -9.35 0.16 -5.24
N ALA A 107 -8.94 -1.06 -4.91
CA ALA A 107 -9.17 -2.20 -5.78
C ALA A 107 -10.56 -2.81 -5.49
N GLY A 108 -11.24 -3.29 -6.53
CA GLY A 108 -12.55 -3.92 -6.38
C GLY A 108 -12.96 -4.72 -7.63
N PRO A 109 -14.23 -5.14 -7.73
CA PRO A 109 -14.64 -6.08 -8.77
C PRO A 109 -14.79 -5.42 -10.15
N LYS A 110 -14.85 -4.09 -10.22
CA LYS A 110 -14.98 -3.30 -11.46
C LYS A 110 -14.50 -1.87 -11.27
N ASN A 111 -14.22 -1.19 -12.38
CA ASN A 111 -13.91 0.24 -12.36
C ASN A 111 -15.14 1.07 -11.95
N GLY A 112 -14.92 2.16 -11.20
CA GLY A 112 -15.99 3.06 -10.80
C GLY A 112 -15.63 3.91 -9.58
N ARG A 113 -16.63 4.12 -8.70
CA ARG A 113 -16.47 4.81 -7.42
C ARG A 113 -16.97 3.92 -6.30
N ALA A 114 -16.40 4.10 -5.11
CA ALA A 114 -16.82 3.43 -3.90
C ALA A 114 -16.70 4.35 -2.69
N LYS A 115 -17.37 3.96 -1.60
CA LYS A 115 -17.22 4.61 -0.30
C LYS A 115 -16.10 3.92 0.47
N LEU A 116 -15.09 4.70 0.84
CA LEU A 116 -14.08 4.29 1.80
C LEU A 116 -14.50 4.76 3.19
N PHE A 117 -14.68 3.84 4.13
CA PHE A 117 -15.00 4.13 5.52
C PHE A 117 -13.72 4.40 6.32
N ILE A 118 -13.72 5.51 7.06
CA ILE A 118 -12.54 6.02 7.76
C ILE A 118 -12.51 5.46 9.19
N ALA A 119 -11.59 4.52 9.43
CA ALA A 119 -11.27 3.99 10.74
C ALA A 119 -10.47 4.98 11.62
N ASN A 120 -10.28 4.63 12.90
CA ASN A 120 -9.47 5.43 13.83
C ASN A 120 -7.97 5.31 13.52
N ALA A 121 -7.51 4.11 13.18
CA ALA A 121 -6.16 3.87 12.73
C ALA A 121 -6.06 4.08 11.22
N SER A 122 -4.98 4.71 10.76
CA SER A 122 -4.78 5.00 9.34
C SER A 122 -4.63 3.75 8.46
N SER A 123 -4.24 2.62 9.07
CA SER A 123 -4.08 1.32 8.38
C SER A 123 -5.38 0.55 8.20
N GLU A 124 -6.46 0.91 8.91
CA GLU A 124 -7.68 0.11 9.02
C GLU A 124 -8.84 0.65 8.16
N HIS A 125 -8.58 1.56 7.22
CA HIS A 125 -9.61 2.09 6.33
C HIS A 125 -10.12 1.01 5.37
N SER A 126 -11.44 0.88 5.21
CA SER A 126 -12.03 -0.24 4.48
C SER A 126 -13.18 0.20 3.57
N LEU A 127 -13.43 -0.57 2.50
CA LEU A 127 -14.67 -0.46 1.72
C LEU A 127 -15.85 -1.14 2.42
N VAL A 128 -15.60 -1.98 3.42
CA VAL A 128 -16.62 -2.59 4.26
C VAL A 128 -17.17 -1.53 5.23
N PRO A 129 -18.50 -1.37 5.35
CA PRO A 129 -19.09 -0.39 6.26
C PRO A 129 -18.62 -0.57 7.71
N LEU A 130 -18.10 0.52 8.27
CA LEU A 130 -17.77 0.62 9.69
C LEU A 130 -18.88 1.35 10.43
N LYS A 131 -19.34 0.79 11.55
CA LYS A 131 -20.41 1.39 12.36
C LYS A 131 -19.99 2.77 12.88
N ASP A 132 -20.85 3.76 12.72
CA ASP A 132 -20.67 5.14 13.21
C ASP A 132 -19.40 5.85 12.71
N LYS A 133 -18.89 5.46 11.53
CA LYS A 133 -17.73 6.10 10.88
C LYS A 133 -18.12 6.92 9.66
N GLN A 134 -17.36 7.98 9.44
CA GLN A 134 -17.47 8.77 8.21
C GLN A 134 -16.96 7.96 7.01
N SER A 135 -17.41 8.35 5.82
CA SER A 135 -16.90 7.80 4.57
C SER A 135 -16.57 8.92 3.59
N ILE A 136 -15.64 8.63 2.68
CA ILE A 136 -15.27 9.49 1.56
C ILE A 136 -15.47 8.72 0.26
N ASP A 137 -15.82 9.42 -0.82
CA ASP A 137 -15.88 8.80 -2.14
C ASP A 137 -14.49 8.71 -2.75
N VAL A 138 -14.09 7.51 -3.15
CA VAL A 138 -12.82 7.23 -3.80
C VAL A 138 -13.04 6.59 -5.17
N ASN A 139 -12.03 6.70 -6.04
CA ASN A 139 -12.01 5.92 -7.26
C ASN A 139 -11.83 4.43 -6.93
N MET A 140 -12.40 3.58 -7.76
CA MET A 140 -12.22 2.13 -7.70
C MET A 140 -11.73 1.64 -9.06
N VAL A 141 -10.77 0.73 -9.05
CA VAL A 141 -10.26 0.04 -10.24
C VAL A 141 -10.33 -1.48 -10.03
N SER A 142 -10.63 -2.24 -11.08
CA SER A 142 -10.39 -3.69 -11.05
C SER A 142 -8.92 -4.00 -11.32
N LEU A 143 -8.45 -5.17 -10.87
CA LEU A 143 -7.08 -5.60 -11.15
C LEU A 143 -6.84 -5.74 -12.66
N ASP A 144 -7.78 -6.34 -13.40
CA ASP A 144 -7.65 -6.42 -14.85
C ASP A 144 -7.65 -5.02 -15.50
N GLY A 145 -8.51 -4.12 -15.04
CA GLY A 145 -8.58 -2.75 -15.56
C GLY A 145 -7.30 -1.97 -15.28
N LEU A 146 -6.68 -2.20 -14.12
CA LEU A 146 -5.38 -1.64 -13.78
C LEU A 146 -4.28 -2.17 -14.71
N VAL A 147 -4.21 -3.49 -14.91
CA VAL A 147 -3.24 -4.14 -15.81
C VAL A 147 -3.36 -3.60 -17.22
N ASP A 148 -4.59 -3.54 -17.76
CA ASP A 148 -4.90 -3.01 -19.08
C ASP A 148 -4.45 -1.53 -19.19
N SER A 149 -4.77 -0.71 -18.19
CA SER A 149 -4.46 0.73 -18.21
C SER A 149 -2.98 1.05 -18.14
N LEU A 150 -2.20 0.20 -17.47
CA LEU A 150 -0.75 0.36 -17.31
C LEU A 150 0.04 -0.45 -18.35
N ASN A 151 -0.65 -1.18 -19.23
CA ASN A 151 -0.05 -2.08 -20.23
C ASN A 151 0.96 -3.06 -19.61
N LEU A 152 0.65 -3.59 -18.42
CA LEU A 152 1.54 -4.51 -17.71
C LEU A 152 1.52 -5.88 -18.41
N GLN A 153 2.70 -6.38 -18.78
CA GLN A 153 2.83 -7.66 -19.48
C GLN A 153 2.86 -8.86 -18.54
N SER A 154 3.19 -8.65 -17.28
CA SER A 154 3.23 -9.68 -16.25
C SER A 154 3.09 -9.08 -14.86
N ILE A 155 2.62 -9.89 -13.92
CA ILE A 155 2.65 -9.61 -12.49
C ILE A 155 3.29 -10.82 -11.81
N ASP A 156 4.33 -10.56 -11.02
CA ASP A 156 5.11 -11.60 -10.36
C ASP A 156 4.67 -11.81 -8.90
N TYR A 157 4.02 -10.81 -8.30
CA TYR A 157 3.53 -10.85 -6.93
C TYR A 157 2.39 -9.87 -6.70
N ILE A 158 1.38 -10.27 -5.93
CA ILE A 158 0.28 -9.41 -5.50
C ILE A 158 0.15 -9.51 -3.98
N LYS A 159 0.30 -8.39 -3.27
CA LYS A 159 -0.18 -8.25 -1.88
C LYS A 159 -1.59 -7.70 -1.92
N ILE A 160 -2.51 -8.34 -1.19
CA ILE A 160 -3.86 -7.82 -0.95
C ILE A 160 -4.05 -7.70 0.56
N ASP A 161 -4.29 -6.46 1.00
CA ASP A 161 -4.53 -6.12 2.41
C ASP A 161 -5.47 -4.91 2.44
N VAL A 162 -6.78 -5.19 2.35
CA VAL A 162 -7.81 -4.16 2.13
C VAL A 162 -8.90 -4.20 3.18
N GLU A 163 -8.58 -4.79 4.33
CA GLU A 163 -9.39 -4.82 5.54
C GLU A 163 -10.82 -5.34 5.29
N GLY A 164 -10.92 -6.54 4.71
CA GLY A 164 -12.18 -7.30 4.58
C GLY A 164 -12.81 -7.30 3.18
N ALA A 165 -12.20 -6.64 2.20
CA ALA A 165 -12.66 -6.60 0.80
C ALA A 165 -11.84 -7.50 -0.15
N GLU A 166 -11.03 -8.44 0.39
CA GLU A 166 -10.05 -9.22 -0.38
C GLU A 166 -10.71 -10.04 -1.50
N LEU A 167 -11.86 -10.66 -1.21
CA LEU A 167 -12.60 -11.45 -2.20
C LEU A 167 -13.08 -10.59 -3.37
N GLU A 168 -13.51 -9.36 -3.10
CA GLU A 168 -13.98 -8.44 -4.14
C GLU A 168 -12.83 -7.93 -5.01
N VAL A 169 -11.63 -7.75 -4.42
CA VAL A 169 -10.42 -7.46 -5.19
C VAL A 169 -10.07 -8.61 -6.14
N ILE A 170 -10.10 -9.86 -5.63
CA ILE A 170 -9.79 -11.06 -6.42
C ILE A 170 -10.78 -11.21 -7.58
N ARG A 171 -12.07 -10.94 -7.36
CA ARG A 171 -13.08 -10.96 -8.44
C ARG A 171 -12.80 -9.96 -9.55
N GLY A 172 -12.08 -8.87 -9.27
CA GLY A 172 -11.64 -7.90 -10.26
C GLY A 172 -10.41 -8.33 -11.08
N GLY A 173 -9.80 -9.48 -10.76
CA GLY A 173 -8.62 -10.05 -11.41
C GLY A 173 -8.90 -11.44 -12.01
N ALA A 174 -10.08 -11.63 -12.61
CA ALA A 174 -10.55 -12.94 -13.04
C ALA A 174 -9.97 -13.40 -14.40
N ARG A 175 -9.25 -12.53 -15.11
CA ARG A 175 -8.58 -12.88 -16.37
C ARG A 175 -7.16 -13.40 -16.08
N SER A 176 -6.80 -14.53 -16.71
CA SER A 176 -5.46 -15.14 -16.63
C SER A 176 -4.51 -14.56 -17.66
#